data_AF-A0A8D2L813-F1
#
_entry.id   AF-A0A8D2L813-F1
#
_cell.length_a   1.000
_cell.length_b   1.000
_cell.length_c   1.000
_cell.angle_alpha   90.00
_cell.angle_beta   90.00
_cell.angle_gamma   90.00
#
_symmetry.space_group_name_H-M   'P 1'
#
loop_
_entity.id
_entity.type
_entity.pdbx_description
1 polymer ?
#
loop_
_entity_poly.entity_id
_entity_poly.type
_entity_poly.pdbx_seq_one_letter_code
_entity_poly.pdbx_strand_id
1 'polypeptide(L)'
;LGAGMCGAVVTVPGWDSGDSAPQRFLHQVKAECHFSNASGQVQLRYLERFIYDRTEIVRFDSARDRFEALTPLGEPTVKRWNSCKEELQRARATMDLFCWFCYSSFDFTVQDPVVTVSPTKDDPLSPRTLLLCTAASFYPREIKIHWLKNGRRATEGVLYGEELHNGDWTYQIQVMLEDTPQRGDVYACQVEHASLKTPLIVRWERRTSASARSKVWTGVTGALLGMVYLAVGLSLYLRSKKGKGALEGAPPPVYWGTLCTFAEICLALRVGLQSGVRVEKRLNCKLKGQ
;
A
#
# COMPACT_ATOMS: atom_id res chain seq x y z
N LEU A 1 -16.50 -1.99 -8.61
CA LEU A 1 -16.95 -2.53 -9.90
C LEU A 1 -15.75 -3.24 -10.52
N GLY A 2 -15.48 -4.47 -10.09
CA GLY A 2 -14.37 -5.27 -10.63
C GLY A 2 -14.92 -6.24 -11.67
N ALA A 3 -14.42 -6.17 -12.90
CA ALA A 3 -14.62 -7.22 -13.89
C ALA A 3 -13.64 -8.35 -13.57
N GLY A 4 -14.10 -9.37 -12.85
CA GLY A 4 -13.33 -10.58 -12.64
C GLY A 4 -13.46 -11.50 -13.85
N MET A 5 -12.36 -11.72 -14.58
CA MET A 5 -12.30 -12.80 -15.58
C MET A 5 -11.83 -14.07 -14.88
N CYS A 6 -12.70 -15.07 -14.76
CA CYS A 6 -12.29 -16.44 -14.46
C CYS A 6 -12.06 -17.17 -15.78
N GLY A 7 -10.87 -17.77 -15.91
CA GLY A 7 -10.42 -18.48 -17.10
C GLY A 7 -9.66 -19.75 -16.74
N ALA A 8 -10.01 -20.87 -17.36
CA ALA A 8 -9.16 -22.06 -17.37
C ALA A 8 -8.43 -22.14 -18.71
N VAL A 9 -7.13 -22.46 -18.70
CA VAL A 9 -6.34 -22.72 -19.91
C VAL A 9 -5.84 -24.16 -19.85
N VAL A 10 -6.25 -24.99 -20.81
CA VAL A 10 -5.76 -26.37 -20.95
C VAL A 10 -4.78 -26.45 -22.11
N THR A 11 -3.55 -26.88 -21.87
CA THR A 11 -2.50 -27.05 -22.90
C THR A 11 -2.20 -28.53 -23.15
N VAL A 12 -2.26 -28.97 -24.41
CA VAL A 12 -1.92 -30.34 -24.82
C VAL A 12 -0.56 -30.36 -25.53
N PRO A 13 0.45 -31.10 -25.04
CA PRO A 13 1.76 -31.17 -25.70
C PRO A 13 1.72 -32.03 -26.98
N GLY A 14 2.52 -31.64 -27.98
CA GLY A 14 2.71 -32.40 -29.23
C GLY A 14 3.65 -33.61 -29.06
N TRP A 15 3.57 -34.54 -30.02
CA TRP A 15 4.36 -35.78 -30.03
C TRP A 15 5.76 -35.52 -30.61
N ASP A 16 6.82 -35.79 -29.84
CA ASP A 16 8.21 -35.68 -30.31
C ASP A 16 8.52 -36.78 -31.34
N SER A 17 8.91 -36.37 -32.55
CA SER A 17 9.57 -37.23 -33.54
C SER A 17 11.01 -36.76 -33.68
N GLY A 18 11.95 -37.67 -33.41
CA GLY A 18 13.37 -37.35 -33.25
C GLY A 18 14.06 -36.69 -34.46
N ASP A 19 15.19 -36.06 -34.16
CA ASP A 19 16.20 -35.44 -35.05
C ASP A 19 15.88 -34.12 -35.77
N SER A 20 14.80 -33.42 -35.41
CA SER A 20 14.62 -32.00 -35.75
C SER A 20 14.23 -31.18 -34.52
N ALA A 21 14.45 -29.86 -34.56
CA ALA A 21 13.98 -28.96 -33.50
C ALA A 21 12.51 -29.30 -33.18
N PRO A 22 12.14 -29.50 -31.89
CA PRO A 22 10.85 -30.08 -31.55
C PRO A 22 9.73 -29.22 -32.14
N GLN A 23 8.90 -29.83 -33.01
CA GLN A 23 7.71 -29.18 -33.52
C GLN A 23 6.73 -29.01 -32.36
N ARG A 24 6.60 -27.78 -31.87
CA ARG A 24 5.70 -27.45 -30.77
C ARG A 24 4.39 -26.97 -31.33
N PHE A 25 3.34 -27.73 -31.07
CA PHE A 25 1.97 -27.33 -31.28
C PHE A 25 1.34 -27.01 -29.94
N LEU A 26 0.60 -25.92 -29.86
CA LEU A 26 -0.07 -25.50 -28.64
C LEU A 26 -1.57 -25.40 -28.89
N HIS A 27 -2.35 -26.33 -28.34
CA HIS A 27 -3.80 -26.19 -28.31
C HIS A 27 -4.23 -25.64 -26.95
N GLN A 28 -5.02 -24.57 -26.95
CA GLN A 28 -5.56 -23.94 -25.74
C GLN A 28 -7.08 -23.85 -25.82
N VAL A 29 -7.74 -24.10 -24.69
CA VAL A 29 -9.15 -23.76 -24.50
C VAL A 29 -9.25 -22.71 -23.40
N LYS A 30 -9.95 -21.61 -23.63
CA LYS A 30 -10.22 -20.56 -22.63
C LYS A 30 -11.71 -20.46 -22.37
N ALA A 31 -12.11 -20.66 -21.13
CA ALA A 31 -13.49 -20.46 -20.67
C ALA A 31 -13.58 -19.12 -19.92
N GLU A 32 -14.05 -18.06 -20.56
CA GLU A 32 -14.10 -16.71 -20.00
C GLU A 32 -15.51 -16.35 -19.52
N CYS A 33 -15.62 -15.88 -18.29
CA CYS A 33 -16.86 -15.33 -17.73
C CYS A 33 -16.71 -13.82 -17.57
N HIS A 34 -17.55 -13.06 -18.27
CA HIS A 34 -17.55 -11.59 -18.23
C HIS A 34 -18.78 -11.13 -17.46
N PHE A 35 -18.54 -10.56 -16.28
CA PHE A 35 -19.59 -10.04 -15.40
C PHE A 35 -19.68 -8.52 -15.51
N SER A 36 -20.87 -8.00 -15.77
CA SER A 36 -21.17 -6.58 -15.62
C SER A 36 -22.31 -6.40 -14.61
N ASN A 37 -22.14 -5.43 -13.72
CA ASN A 37 -23.20 -5.03 -12.79
C ASN A 37 -23.71 -3.65 -13.23
N ALA A 38 -24.59 -3.64 -14.23
CA ALA A 38 -25.32 -2.46 -14.64
C ALA A 38 -26.65 -2.45 -13.88
N SER A 39 -26.97 -1.34 -13.21
CA SER A 39 -28.27 -1.12 -12.52
C SER A 39 -28.65 -2.10 -11.38
N GLY A 40 -27.69 -2.85 -10.82
CA GLY A 40 -27.94 -3.77 -9.71
C GLY A 40 -28.32 -5.20 -10.12
N GLN A 41 -28.37 -5.48 -11.43
CA GLN A 41 -28.53 -6.82 -11.97
C GLN A 41 -27.21 -7.29 -12.60
N VAL A 42 -26.73 -8.46 -12.21
CA VAL A 42 -25.51 -9.07 -12.77
C VAL A 42 -25.85 -9.66 -14.13
N GLN A 43 -25.23 -9.13 -15.19
CA GLN A 43 -25.29 -9.69 -16.53
C GLN A 43 -24.02 -10.51 -16.78
N LEU A 44 -24.20 -11.75 -17.22
CA LEU A 44 -23.13 -12.70 -17.54
C LEU A 44 -23.05 -12.90 -19.06
N ARG A 45 -21.85 -12.77 -19.61
CA ARG A 45 -21.50 -13.25 -20.94
C ARG A 45 -20.39 -14.29 -20.84
N TYR A 46 -20.59 -15.44 -21.46
CA TYR A 46 -19.64 -16.55 -21.46
C TYR A 46 -19.06 -16.77 -22.84
N LEU A 47 -17.73 -16.92 -22.91
CA LEU A 47 -17.00 -17.23 -24.12
C LEU A 47 -16.15 -18.49 -23.90
N GLU A 48 -16.35 -19.51 -24.72
CA GLU A 48 -15.44 -20.67 -24.79
C GLU A 48 -14.61 -20.55 -26.07
N ARG A 49 -13.31 -20.29 -25.95
CA ARG A 49 -12.41 -20.05 -27.07
C ARG A 49 -11.47 -21.23 -27.27
N PHE A 50 -11.41 -21.73 -28.49
CA PHE A 50 -10.46 -22.76 -28.91
C PHE A 50 -9.38 -22.10 -29.75
N ILE A 51 -8.14 -22.20 -29.30
CA ILE A 51 -6.98 -21.50 -29.84
C ILE A 51 -5.95 -22.53 -30.24
N TYR A 52 -5.51 -22.46 -31.50
CA TYR A 52 -4.40 -23.25 -32.02
C TYR A 52 -3.20 -22.33 -32.23
N ASP A 53 -2.12 -22.64 -31.52
CA ASP A 53 -0.94 -21.81 -31.28
C ASP A 53 -1.28 -20.44 -30.71
N ARG A 54 -1.48 -19.44 -31.58
CA ARG A 54 -1.86 -18.07 -31.22
C ARG A 54 -3.14 -17.61 -31.91
N THR A 55 -3.76 -18.50 -32.67
CA THR A 55 -4.91 -18.19 -33.52
C THR A 55 -6.17 -18.80 -32.93
N GLU A 56 -7.14 -17.97 -32.58
CA GLU A 56 -8.46 -18.43 -32.18
C GLU A 56 -9.18 -19.02 -33.41
N ILE A 57 -9.55 -20.30 -33.36
CA ILE A 57 -10.12 -21.03 -34.51
C ILE A 57 -11.63 -21.23 -34.39
N VAL A 58 -12.12 -21.44 -33.16
CA VAL A 58 -13.55 -21.66 -32.86
C VAL A 58 -13.89 -20.94 -31.57
N ARG A 59 -15.10 -20.36 -31.50
CA ARG A 59 -15.61 -19.72 -30.29
C ARG A 59 -17.08 -20.05 -30.05
N PHE A 60 -17.44 -20.43 -28.83
CA PHE A 60 -18.82 -20.34 -28.34
C PHE A 60 -19.05 -18.97 -27.71
N ASP A 61 -20.15 -18.31 -28.03
CA ASP A 61 -20.55 -17.02 -27.44
C ASP A 61 -21.97 -17.13 -26.90
N SER A 62 -22.16 -17.02 -25.59
CA SER A 62 -23.48 -17.18 -24.96
C SER A 62 -24.48 -16.12 -25.43
N ALA A 63 -24.03 -14.98 -25.95
CA ALA A 63 -24.91 -13.96 -26.53
C ALA A 63 -25.56 -14.42 -27.85
N ARG A 64 -24.95 -15.37 -28.56
CA ARG A 64 -25.44 -15.94 -29.83
C ARG A 64 -25.86 -17.39 -29.72
N ASP A 65 -25.48 -18.02 -28.61
CA ASP A 65 -25.85 -19.38 -28.23
C ASP A 65 -25.48 -20.45 -29.28
N ARG A 66 -24.30 -20.28 -29.88
CA ARG A 66 -23.74 -21.19 -30.90
C ARG A 66 -22.23 -21.05 -31.02
N PHE A 67 -21.60 -22.04 -31.65
CA PHE A 67 -20.19 -21.97 -32.05
C PHE A 67 -20.02 -21.19 -33.36
N GLU A 68 -18.95 -20.43 -33.45
CA GLU A 68 -18.55 -19.65 -34.62
C GLU A 68 -17.14 -20.06 -35.05
N ALA A 69 -16.95 -20.26 -36.35
CA ALA A 69 -15.63 -20.47 -36.93
C ALA A 69 -14.99 -19.09 -37.15
N LEU A 70 -13.80 -18.89 -36.60
CA LEU A 70 -13.03 -17.66 -36.81
C LEU A 70 -11.97 -17.82 -37.90
N THR A 71 -11.67 -19.06 -38.26
CA THR A 71 -10.78 -19.42 -39.36
C THR A 71 -11.34 -20.62 -40.13
N PRO A 72 -10.86 -20.85 -41.38
CA PRO A 72 -11.25 -22.03 -42.16
C PRO A 72 -10.99 -23.36 -41.44
N LEU A 73 -9.96 -23.41 -40.59
CA LEU A 73 -9.63 -24.60 -39.80
C LEU A 73 -10.76 -24.99 -38.82
N GLY A 74 -11.54 -24.01 -38.35
CA GLY A 74 -12.64 -24.22 -37.41
C GLY A 74 -13.98 -24.60 -38.04
N GLU A 75 -14.16 -24.43 -39.36
CA GLU A 75 -15.44 -24.64 -40.04
C GLU A 75 -15.99 -26.07 -39.90
N PRO A 76 -15.18 -27.15 -40.07
CA PRO A 76 -15.69 -28.52 -39.93
C PRO A 76 -16.17 -28.80 -38.50
N THR A 77 -15.43 -28.29 -37.51
CA THR A 77 -15.75 -28.42 -36.08
C THR A 77 -17.05 -27.71 -35.76
N VAL A 78 -17.20 -26.47 -36.20
CA VAL A 78 -18.40 -25.66 -35.96
C VAL A 78 -19.63 -26.27 -36.61
N LYS A 79 -19.52 -26.79 -37.84
CA LYS A 79 -20.60 -27.50 -38.51
C LYS A 79 -21.06 -28.72 -37.70
N ARG A 80 -20.12 -29.51 -37.19
CA ARG A 80 -20.41 -30.68 -36.34
C ARG A 80 -21.03 -30.27 -35.01
N TRP A 81 -20.41 -29.36 -34.27
CA TRP A 81 -20.84 -28.99 -32.92
C TRP A 81 -22.17 -28.27 -32.91
N ASN A 82 -22.44 -27.37 -33.85
CA ASN A 82 -23.75 -26.72 -33.94
C ASN A 82 -24.87 -27.68 -34.37
N SER A 83 -24.54 -28.80 -35.04
CA SER A 83 -25.52 -29.85 -35.35
C SER A 83 -25.77 -30.81 -34.17
N CYS A 84 -24.90 -30.81 -33.16
CA CYS A 84 -24.98 -31.69 -32.01
C CYS A 84 -25.59 -30.95 -30.81
N LYS A 85 -26.79 -31.35 -30.39
CA LYS A 85 -27.49 -30.73 -29.25
C LYS A 85 -26.71 -30.87 -27.95
N GLU A 86 -26.02 -31.99 -27.76
CA GLU A 86 -25.23 -32.30 -26.57
C GLU A 86 -24.08 -31.31 -26.38
N GLU A 87 -23.41 -30.90 -27.47
CA GLU A 87 -22.30 -29.93 -27.39
C GLU A 87 -22.79 -28.52 -27.02
N LEU A 88 -23.89 -28.08 -27.61
CA LEU A 88 -24.52 -26.80 -27.23
C LEU A 88 -24.99 -26.83 -25.77
N GLN A 89 -25.55 -27.96 -25.32
CA GLN A 89 -25.95 -28.13 -23.92
C GLN A 89 -24.75 -28.15 -22.97
N ARG A 90 -23.62 -28.79 -23.35
CA ARG A 90 -22.37 -28.78 -22.58
C ARG A 90 -21.85 -27.36 -22.39
N ALA A 91 -21.82 -26.56 -23.45
CA ALA A 91 -21.34 -25.18 -23.37
C ALA A 91 -22.21 -24.32 -22.45
N ARG A 92 -23.55 -24.43 -22.56
CA ARG A 92 -24.50 -23.75 -21.65
C ARG A 92 -24.36 -24.20 -20.20
N ALA A 93 -24.30 -25.51 -19.97
CA ALA A 93 -24.12 -26.06 -18.62
C ALA A 93 -22.78 -25.62 -18.00
N THR A 94 -21.73 -25.50 -18.82
CA THR A 94 -20.43 -24.97 -18.37
C THR A 94 -20.58 -23.52 -17.93
N MET A 95 -21.24 -22.65 -18.70
CA MET A 95 -21.56 -21.29 -18.26
C MET A 95 -22.30 -21.29 -16.91
N ASP A 96 -23.39 -22.05 -16.80
CA ASP A 96 -24.26 -22.03 -15.62
C ASP A 96 -23.53 -22.53 -14.37
N LEU A 97 -22.76 -23.62 -14.48
CA LEU A 97 -22.05 -24.20 -13.36
C LEU A 97 -20.76 -23.44 -13.06
N PHE A 98 -19.87 -23.27 -14.04
CA PHE A 98 -18.54 -22.70 -13.83
C PHE A 98 -18.61 -21.22 -13.49
N CYS A 99 -19.30 -20.40 -14.29
CA CYS A 99 -19.27 -18.95 -14.09
C CYS A 99 -19.92 -18.54 -12.77
N TRP A 100 -21.11 -19.07 -12.45
CA TRP A 100 -21.79 -18.72 -11.20
C TRP A 100 -21.08 -19.30 -9.98
N PHE A 101 -20.54 -20.51 -10.07
CA PHE A 101 -19.73 -21.08 -9.00
C PHE A 101 -18.50 -20.20 -8.72
N CYS A 102 -17.75 -19.81 -9.76
CA CYS A 102 -16.59 -18.93 -9.59
C CYS A 102 -17.00 -17.56 -9.04
N TYR A 103 -18.03 -16.93 -9.60
CA TYR A 103 -18.50 -15.61 -9.15
C TYR A 103 -18.91 -15.61 -7.68
N SER A 104 -19.55 -16.68 -7.22
CA SER A 104 -20.02 -16.80 -5.82
C SER A 104 -18.92 -17.24 -4.85
N SER A 105 -17.88 -17.94 -5.34
CA SER A 105 -16.82 -18.50 -4.49
C SER A 105 -15.62 -17.59 -4.33
N PHE A 106 -15.36 -16.71 -5.30
CA PHE A 106 -14.27 -15.74 -5.22
C PHE A 106 -14.78 -14.42 -4.63
N ASP A 107 -14.66 -14.28 -3.31
CA ASP A 107 -14.71 -12.96 -2.68
C ASP A 107 -13.42 -12.23 -3.07
N PHE A 108 -13.52 -11.24 -3.95
CA PHE A 108 -12.36 -10.54 -4.46
C PHE A 108 -11.70 -9.79 -3.30
N THR A 109 -10.46 -10.16 -2.96
CA THR A 109 -9.69 -9.49 -1.90
C THR A 109 -9.57 -8.01 -2.21
N VAL A 110 -10.22 -7.16 -1.40
CA VAL A 110 -10.07 -5.72 -1.50
C VAL A 110 -8.96 -5.28 -0.55
N GLN A 111 -7.97 -4.54 -1.06
CA GLN A 111 -6.79 -4.14 -0.31
C GLN A 111 -6.56 -2.63 -0.33
N ASP A 112 -6.35 -2.07 0.86
CA ASP A 112 -6.10 -0.65 1.06
C ASP A 112 -4.74 -0.20 0.48
N PRO A 113 -4.67 0.98 -0.16
CA PRO A 113 -3.40 1.54 -0.60
C PRO A 113 -2.54 2.01 0.57
N VAL A 114 -1.27 1.65 0.52
CA VAL A 114 -0.22 2.28 1.34
C VAL A 114 0.25 3.52 0.60
N VAL A 115 -0.07 4.70 1.15
CA VAL A 115 0.23 5.98 0.50
C VAL A 115 1.39 6.68 1.21
N THR A 116 2.36 7.13 0.43
CA THR A 116 3.50 7.91 0.92
C THR A 116 3.67 9.17 0.10
N VAL A 117 4.10 10.25 0.76
CA VAL A 117 4.42 11.52 0.11
C VAL A 117 5.84 11.93 0.43
N SER A 118 6.67 12.11 -0.59
CA SER A 118 8.08 12.50 -0.44
C SER A 118 8.55 13.41 -1.58
N PRO A 119 9.53 14.29 -1.35
CA PRO A 119 10.23 14.98 -2.42
C PRO A 119 11.26 14.04 -3.08
N THR A 120 11.54 14.19 -4.38
CA THR A 120 12.59 13.39 -5.05
C THR A 120 14.00 13.71 -4.55
N LYS A 121 14.34 15.00 -4.43
CA LYS A 121 15.56 15.51 -3.83
C LYS A 121 15.32 16.93 -3.32
N ASP A 122 15.69 17.19 -2.07
CA ASP A 122 15.80 18.54 -1.54
C ASP A 122 17.10 19.16 -2.07
N ASP A 123 17.09 19.69 -3.30
CA ASP A 123 18.18 20.53 -3.79
C ASP A 123 17.95 21.98 -3.32
N PRO A 124 18.76 22.50 -2.38
CA PRO A 124 18.61 23.87 -1.88
C PRO A 124 18.84 24.94 -2.96
N LEU A 125 19.41 24.60 -4.12
CA LEU A 125 19.65 25.51 -5.25
C LEU A 125 18.53 25.47 -6.30
N SER A 126 17.67 24.44 -6.29
CA SER A 126 16.52 24.36 -7.20
C SER A 126 15.30 25.00 -6.56
N PRO A 127 14.72 26.07 -7.14
CA PRO A 127 13.47 26.64 -6.64
C PRO A 127 12.29 25.67 -6.84
N ARG A 128 12.42 24.72 -7.78
CA ARG A 128 11.39 23.73 -8.11
C ARG A 128 11.62 22.44 -7.34
N THR A 129 10.56 21.94 -6.73
CA THR A 129 10.52 20.67 -6.02
C THR A 129 9.51 19.77 -6.70
N LEU A 130 9.90 18.52 -6.96
CA LEU A 130 9.00 17.49 -7.44
C LEU A 130 8.55 16.64 -6.25
N LEU A 131 7.26 16.71 -5.91
CA LEU A 131 6.62 15.93 -4.86
C LEU A 131 6.03 14.66 -5.47
N LEU A 132 6.29 13.52 -4.84
CA LEU A 132 5.83 12.20 -5.26
C LEU A 132 4.77 11.72 -4.27
N CYS A 133 3.59 11.39 -4.78
CA CYS A 133 2.62 10.59 -4.07
C CYS A 133 2.64 9.18 -4.63
N THR A 134 3.13 8.23 -3.85
CA THR A 134 3.18 6.81 -4.23
C THR A 134 2.06 6.09 -3.48
N ALA A 135 1.10 5.53 -4.22
CA ALA A 135 0.11 4.60 -3.70
C ALA A 135 0.51 3.18 -4.12
N ALA A 136 0.75 2.30 -3.15
CA ALA A 136 1.24 0.95 -3.40
C ALA A 136 0.37 -0.11 -2.72
N SER A 137 0.50 -1.35 -3.19
CA SER A 137 -0.09 -2.54 -2.60
C SER A 137 -1.61 -2.45 -2.46
N PHE A 138 -2.31 -1.93 -3.47
CA PHE A 138 -3.78 -1.83 -3.46
C PHE A 138 -4.44 -2.72 -4.51
N TYR A 139 -5.71 -3.06 -4.27
CA TYR A 139 -6.58 -3.77 -5.20
C TYR A 139 -8.06 -3.46 -4.88
N PRO A 140 -8.94 -3.23 -5.87
CA PRO A 140 -8.76 -3.38 -7.33
C PRO A 140 -7.95 -2.24 -7.98
N ARG A 141 -7.74 -2.32 -9.30
CA ARG A 141 -6.94 -1.35 -10.05
C ARG A 141 -7.54 0.06 -10.02
N GLU A 142 -8.86 0.19 -10.03
CA GLU A 142 -9.53 1.49 -10.13
C GLU A 142 -9.29 2.35 -8.88
N ILE A 143 -8.44 3.36 -9.01
CA ILE A 143 -8.08 4.32 -7.97
C ILE A 143 -8.15 5.75 -8.51
N LYS A 144 -8.51 6.72 -7.68
CA LYS A 144 -8.44 8.15 -8.02
C LYS A 144 -7.50 8.87 -7.08
N ILE A 145 -6.56 9.62 -7.65
CA ILE A 145 -5.53 10.33 -6.89
C ILE A 145 -5.50 11.79 -7.33
N HIS A 146 -5.52 12.69 -6.35
CA HIS A 146 -5.53 14.13 -6.55
C HIS A 146 -4.56 14.83 -5.62
N TRP A 147 -3.89 15.86 -6.14
CA TRP A 147 -3.11 16.78 -5.33
C TRP A 147 -3.96 17.93 -4.80
N LEU A 148 -3.72 18.29 -3.55
CA LEU A 148 -4.26 19.46 -2.89
C LEU A 148 -3.10 20.38 -2.47
N LYS A 149 -3.16 21.65 -2.83
CA LYS A 149 -2.29 22.72 -2.34
C LYS A 149 -3.13 23.68 -1.51
N ASN A 150 -2.79 23.83 -0.22
CA ASN A 150 -3.53 24.69 0.72
C ASN A 150 -5.05 24.40 0.73
N GLY A 151 -5.40 23.11 0.65
CA GLY A 151 -6.79 22.63 0.63
C GLY A 151 -7.53 22.77 -0.72
N ARG A 152 -6.92 23.38 -1.73
CA ARG A 152 -7.49 23.51 -3.08
C ARG A 152 -6.89 22.49 -4.03
N ARG A 153 -7.68 21.98 -4.97
CA ARG A 153 -7.22 21.02 -5.97
C ARG A 153 -6.16 21.64 -6.88
N ALA A 154 -5.01 20.99 -6.96
CA ALA A 154 -3.92 21.34 -7.86
C ALA A 154 -3.96 20.45 -9.10
N THR A 155 -3.94 21.05 -10.28
CA THR A 155 -3.93 20.36 -11.58
C THR A 155 -2.74 20.75 -12.44
N GLU A 156 -2.23 21.97 -12.26
CA GLU A 156 -1.01 22.44 -12.92
C GLU A 156 0.23 21.74 -12.33
N GLY A 157 1.16 21.31 -13.19
CA GLY A 157 2.37 20.60 -12.78
C GLY A 157 2.15 19.15 -12.31
N VAL A 158 0.93 18.62 -12.40
CA VAL A 158 0.63 17.23 -12.05
C VAL A 158 0.99 16.29 -13.20
N LEU A 159 1.77 15.25 -12.89
CA LEU A 159 2.17 14.21 -13.82
C LEU A 159 1.78 12.85 -13.25
N TYR A 160 1.16 12.01 -14.07
CA TYR A 160 0.84 10.63 -13.71
C TYR A 160 1.97 9.73 -14.20
N GLY A 161 2.54 8.96 -13.28
CA GLY A 161 3.51 7.91 -13.60
C GLY A 161 2.83 6.68 -14.19
N GLU A 162 3.65 5.70 -14.56
CA GLU A 162 3.16 4.42 -15.04
C GLU A 162 2.49 3.62 -13.92
N GLU A 163 1.39 2.96 -14.25
CA GLU A 163 0.70 2.01 -13.37
C GLU A 163 1.40 0.65 -13.46
N LEU A 164 1.92 0.17 -12.34
CA LEU A 164 2.64 -1.10 -12.27
C LEU A 164 1.74 -2.18 -11.65
N HIS A 165 1.73 -3.34 -12.29
CA HIS A 165 1.15 -4.55 -11.73
C HIS A 165 2.25 -5.38 -11.08
N ASN A 166 2.14 -5.61 -9.76
CA ASN A 166 3.20 -6.22 -8.97
C ASN A 166 3.31 -7.75 -9.16
N GLY A 167 2.35 -8.38 -9.86
CA GLY A 167 2.31 -9.83 -10.09
C GLY A 167 1.82 -10.65 -8.89
N ASP A 168 1.50 -9.99 -7.78
CA ASP A 168 0.93 -10.56 -6.55
C ASP A 168 -0.54 -10.15 -6.35
N TRP A 169 -1.23 -9.81 -7.44
CA TRP A 169 -2.58 -9.24 -7.45
C TRP A 169 -2.70 -7.84 -6.84
N THR A 170 -1.61 -7.12 -6.60
CA THR A 170 -1.66 -5.71 -6.20
C THR A 170 -1.15 -4.76 -7.28
N TYR A 171 -1.53 -3.50 -7.16
CA TYR A 171 -1.12 -2.42 -8.04
C TYR A 171 -0.29 -1.37 -7.30
N GLN A 172 0.50 -0.64 -8.07
CA GLN A 172 1.22 0.55 -7.64
C GLN A 172 1.08 1.66 -8.69
N ILE A 173 0.89 2.89 -8.21
CA ILE A 173 0.86 4.09 -9.06
C ILE A 173 1.59 5.23 -8.35
N GLN A 174 2.24 6.07 -9.14
CA GLN A 174 2.89 7.28 -8.66
C GLN A 174 2.29 8.50 -9.34
N VAL A 175 1.95 9.52 -8.56
CA VAL A 175 1.47 10.82 -9.07
C VAL A 175 2.39 11.90 -8.56
N MET A 176 3.01 12.63 -9.48
CA MET A 176 4.00 13.65 -9.20
C MET A 176 3.39 15.04 -9.33
N LEU A 177 3.90 15.99 -8.54
CA LEU A 177 3.56 17.42 -8.62
C LEU A 177 4.85 18.24 -8.66
N GLU A 178 5.09 18.94 -9.76
CA GLU A 178 6.14 19.94 -9.87
C GLU A 178 5.61 21.29 -9.41
N ASP A 179 6.23 21.88 -8.40
CA ASP A 179 5.85 23.21 -7.88
C ASP A 179 7.07 23.93 -7.30
N THR A 180 6.90 25.20 -6.94
CA THR A 180 7.86 26.00 -6.15
C THR A 180 7.27 26.25 -4.76
N PRO A 181 7.39 25.31 -3.80
CA PRO A 181 6.74 25.47 -2.50
C PRO A 181 7.25 26.72 -1.78
N GLN A 182 6.36 27.42 -1.08
CA GLN A 182 6.68 28.55 -0.22
C GLN A 182 6.59 28.17 1.26
N ARG A 183 7.10 29.04 2.14
CA ARG A 183 6.99 28.81 3.58
C ARG A 183 5.53 28.90 4.01
N GLY A 184 5.03 27.83 4.64
CA GLY A 184 3.64 27.73 5.09
C GLY A 184 2.70 27.06 4.08
N ASP A 185 3.19 26.72 2.89
CA ASP A 185 2.41 25.87 1.98
C ASP A 185 2.27 24.46 2.55
N VAL A 186 1.05 23.95 2.48
CA VAL A 186 0.69 22.59 2.88
C VAL A 186 0.19 21.84 1.65
N TYR A 187 0.84 20.73 1.34
CA TYR A 187 0.46 19.84 0.25
C TYR A 187 -0.23 18.61 0.81
N ALA A 188 -1.16 18.04 0.06
CA ALA A 188 -1.75 16.76 0.42
C ALA A 188 -2.06 15.93 -0.81
N CYS A 189 -1.80 14.63 -0.71
CA CYS A 189 -2.27 13.65 -1.68
C CYS A 189 -3.58 13.05 -1.17
N GLN A 190 -4.66 13.24 -1.92
CA GLN A 190 -5.97 12.68 -1.65
C GLN A 190 -6.19 11.45 -2.54
N VAL A 191 -6.50 10.32 -1.92
CA VAL A 191 -6.69 9.02 -2.57
C VAL A 191 -8.09 8.51 -2.29
N GLU A 192 -8.84 8.22 -3.35
CA GLU A 192 -10.13 7.54 -3.32
C GLU A 192 -9.98 6.17 -3.94
N HIS A 193 -10.43 5.14 -3.22
CA HIS A 193 -10.30 3.76 -3.64
C HIS A 193 -11.46 2.93 -3.08
N ALA A 194 -11.88 1.88 -3.78
CA ALA A 194 -13.04 1.07 -3.40
C ALA A 194 -12.91 0.40 -2.02
N SER A 195 -11.69 0.21 -1.54
CA SER A 195 -11.39 -0.32 -0.20
C SER A 195 -11.64 0.69 0.93
N LEU A 196 -11.57 1.99 0.61
CA LEU A 196 -11.59 3.07 1.60
C LEU A 196 -13.02 3.61 1.77
N LYS A 197 -13.51 3.66 3.00
CA LYS A 197 -14.82 4.26 3.31
C LYS A 197 -14.85 5.78 3.10
N THR A 198 -13.72 6.43 3.31
CA THR A 198 -13.53 7.88 3.13
C THR A 198 -12.20 8.13 2.43
N PRO A 199 -12.05 9.24 1.68
CA PRO A 199 -10.79 9.55 1.00
C PRO A 199 -9.61 9.61 1.98
N LEU A 200 -8.52 8.92 1.65
CA LEU A 200 -7.27 8.95 2.42
C LEU A 200 -6.49 10.20 2.03
N ILE A 201 -6.10 11.01 3.03
CA ILE A 201 -5.37 12.26 2.80
C ILE A 201 -4.02 12.20 3.52
N VAL A 202 -2.93 12.17 2.76
CA VAL A 202 -1.56 12.20 3.30
C VAL A 202 -0.95 13.58 3.06
N ARG A 203 -0.60 14.28 4.15
CA ARG A 203 -0.06 15.64 4.09
C ARG A 203 1.47 15.65 4.03
N TRP A 204 1.99 16.64 3.31
CA TRP A 204 3.40 16.98 3.27
C TRP A 204 3.58 18.47 3.49
N GLU A 205 4.51 18.81 4.37
CA GLU A 205 4.94 20.17 4.64
C GLU A 205 6.45 20.21 4.49
N ARG A 206 6.97 21.31 3.91
CA ARG A 206 8.41 21.52 3.89
C ARG A 206 8.89 21.59 5.33
N ARG A 207 9.78 20.66 5.73
CA ARG A 207 10.33 20.58 7.08
C ARG A 207 10.83 21.96 7.50
N THR A 208 10.09 22.61 8.38
CA THR A 208 10.62 23.73 9.13
C THR A 208 11.55 23.16 10.20
N SER A 209 12.63 23.85 10.49
CA SER A 209 13.56 23.52 11.57
C SER A 209 12.89 23.71 12.95
N ALA A 210 11.79 23.02 13.23
CA ALA A 210 11.17 22.94 14.56
C ALA A 210 12.16 22.35 15.59
N SER A 211 13.08 21.50 15.13
CA SER A 211 14.23 21.02 15.92
C SER A 211 15.19 22.14 16.34
N ALA A 212 15.33 23.22 15.56
CA ALA A 212 16.12 24.38 15.96
C ALA A 212 15.38 25.23 17.02
N ARG A 213 14.05 25.39 16.88
CA ARG A 213 13.23 26.16 17.84
C ARG A 213 13.16 25.49 19.23
N SER A 214 13.14 24.15 19.27
CA SER A 214 13.18 23.37 20.53
C SER A 214 14.56 23.44 21.23
N LYS A 215 15.67 23.44 20.47
CA LYS A 215 17.04 23.55 21.03
C LYS A 215 17.37 24.95 21.57
N VAL A 216 16.77 26.00 21.01
CA VAL A 216 16.97 27.37 21.50
C VAL A 216 16.35 27.56 22.90
N TRP A 217 15.20 26.95 23.17
CA TRP A 217 14.50 27.15 24.44
C TRP A 217 15.15 26.41 25.63
N THR A 218 15.73 25.23 25.38
CA THR A 218 16.57 24.53 26.35
C THR A 218 17.88 25.28 26.63
N GLY A 219 18.49 25.91 25.62
CA GLY A 219 19.69 26.74 25.79
C GLY A 219 19.45 27.98 26.65
N VAL A 220 18.35 28.71 26.41
CA VAL A 220 18.00 29.93 27.18
C VAL A 220 17.69 29.59 28.65
N THR A 221 17.00 28.47 28.90
CA THR A 221 16.68 28.03 30.27
C THR A 221 17.94 27.63 31.05
N GLY A 222 18.88 26.95 30.40
CA GLY A 222 20.18 26.61 31.00
C GLY A 222 21.05 27.83 31.31
N ALA A 223 21.08 28.83 30.43
CA ALA A 223 21.84 30.07 30.65
C ALA A 223 21.29 30.89 31.83
N LEU A 224 19.96 30.99 31.97
CA LEU A 224 19.33 31.68 33.09
C LEU A 224 19.62 31.00 34.43
N LEU A 225 19.56 29.66 34.48
CA LEU A 225 19.94 28.91 35.68
C LEU A 225 21.42 29.14 36.04
N GLY A 226 22.32 29.08 35.06
CA GLY A 226 23.75 29.33 35.28
C GLY A 226 24.06 30.72 35.84
N MET A 227 23.38 31.75 35.34
CA MET A 227 23.51 33.14 35.82
C MET A 227 23.07 33.30 37.27
N VAL A 228 21.99 32.64 37.68
CA VAL A 228 21.51 32.67 39.08
C VAL A 228 22.53 32.01 40.02
N TYR A 229 23.06 30.84 39.65
CA TYR A 229 24.09 30.16 40.46
C TYR A 229 25.36 31.00 40.60
N LEU A 230 25.81 31.65 39.51
CA LEU A 230 26.96 32.55 39.56
C LEU A 230 26.71 33.77 40.45
N ALA A 231 25.52 34.39 40.38
CA ALA A 231 25.18 35.53 41.23
C ALA A 231 25.12 35.16 42.73
N VAL A 232 24.53 34.01 43.07
CA VAL A 232 24.47 33.51 44.45
C VAL A 232 25.87 33.17 44.96
N GLY A 233 26.68 32.45 44.16
CA GLY A 233 28.06 32.12 44.49
C GLY A 233 28.93 33.36 44.73
N LEU A 234 28.81 34.36 43.85
CA LEU A 234 29.53 35.64 43.99
C LEU A 234 29.07 36.40 45.24
N SER A 235 27.77 36.38 45.56
CA SER A 235 27.23 37.03 46.75
C SER A 235 27.75 36.40 48.05
N LEU A 236 27.81 35.07 48.12
CA LEU A 236 28.38 34.34 49.26
C LEU A 236 29.89 34.56 49.37
N TYR A 237 30.61 34.57 48.25
CA TYR A 237 32.05 34.86 48.21
C TYR A 237 32.37 36.27 48.73
N LEU A 238 31.60 37.28 48.28
CA LEU A 238 31.77 38.67 48.75
C LEU A 238 31.39 38.83 50.22
N ARG A 239 30.36 38.11 50.72
CA ARG A 239 30.01 38.09 52.15
C ARG A 239 31.09 37.42 53.01
N SER A 240 31.69 36.33 52.53
CA SER A 240 32.83 35.66 53.17
C SER A 240 34.05 36.59 53.29
N LYS A 241 34.32 37.41 52.27
CA LYS A 241 35.40 38.40 52.33
C LYS A 241 35.12 39.59 53.25
N LYS A 242 33.86 39.86 53.61
CA LYS A 242 33.46 41.00 54.45
C LYS A 242 33.33 40.66 55.94
N GLY A 243 33.60 39.42 56.37
CA GLY A 243 33.51 39.01 57.77
C GLY A 243 34.77 38.31 58.28
N LYS A 244 35.73 39.07 58.80
CA LYS A 244 36.55 38.62 59.94
C LYS A 244 35.92 39.22 61.19
N GLY A 245 35.30 38.38 62.00
CA GLY A 245 34.72 38.72 63.30
C GLY A 245 34.10 37.47 63.92
N ALA A 246 34.66 37.04 65.04
CA ALA A 246 34.38 35.79 65.76
C ALA A 246 32.95 35.71 66.32
N LEU A 247 32.37 34.50 66.40
CA LEU A 247 31.94 33.89 67.66
C LEU A 247 31.55 32.41 67.47
N GLU A 248 31.76 31.67 68.55
CA GLU A 248 31.61 30.24 68.78
C GLU A 248 30.15 29.83 69.04
N GLY A 249 29.79 28.59 68.66
CA GLY A 249 28.70 27.81 69.29
C GLY A 249 27.36 27.70 68.55
N ALA A 250 27.11 26.54 67.93
CA ALA A 250 25.88 25.71 68.03
C ALA A 250 25.78 24.70 66.86
N PRO A 251 25.31 23.45 67.08
CA PRO A 251 25.19 22.42 66.04
C PRO A 251 23.97 22.68 65.13
N PRO A 252 23.97 22.18 63.87
CA PRO A 252 22.83 22.36 62.99
C PRO A 252 21.65 21.46 63.41
N PRO A 253 20.39 21.91 63.27
CA PRO A 253 19.24 21.04 63.37
C PRO A 253 19.21 20.13 62.13
N VAL A 254 18.95 18.86 62.39
CA VAL A 254 18.58 17.84 61.42
C VAL A 254 17.38 18.34 60.62
N TYR A 255 17.57 18.59 59.33
CA TYR A 255 16.49 18.66 58.34
C TYR A 255 16.69 17.52 57.34
N TRP A 256 15.87 16.49 57.50
CA TRP A 256 15.58 15.51 56.46
C TRP A 256 14.90 16.22 55.29
N GLY A 257 15.40 16.04 54.07
CA GLY A 257 14.73 16.63 52.91
C GLY A 257 15.52 16.55 51.61
N THR A 258 15.46 15.38 50.96
CA THR A 258 15.56 15.23 49.49
C THR A 258 16.87 15.64 48.81
N LEU A 259 17.89 14.78 48.97
CA LEU A 259 18.89 14.53 47.93
C LEU A 259 18.94 13.01 47.69
N CYS A 260 17.94 12.48 46.97
CA CYS A 260 18.02 11.17 46.34
C CYS A 260 16.86 10.99 45.34
N THR A 261 16.93 11.62 44.16
CA THR A 261 16.08 11.24 43.00
C THR A 261 16.65 11.65 41.63
N PHE A 262 17.94 12.00 41.51
CA PHE A 262 18.55 12.25 40.19
C PHE A 262 19.48 11.13 39.68
N ALA A 263 19.79 10.13 40.51
CA ALA A 263 20.60 8.98 40.10
C ALA A 263 19.78 7.80 39.53
N GLU A 264 18.46 7.77 39.70
CA GLU A 264 17.61 6.67 39.20
C GLU A 264 16.89 6.94 37.88
N ILE A 265 16.85 8.19 37.40
CA ILE A 265 16.19 8.51 36.11
C ILE A 265 17.10 8.16 34.91
N CYS A 266 18.42 8.08 35.10
CA CYS A 266 19.35 7.71 34.03
C CYS A 266 19.51 6.18 33.83
N LEU A 267 19.05 5.34 34.77
CA LEU A 267 19.10 3.88 34.62
C LEU A 267 17.85 3.31 33.93
N ALA A 268 16.73 4.04 33.94
CA ALA A 268 15.49 3.64 33.28
C ALA A 268 15.47 3.87 31.75
N LEU A 269 16.48 4.56 31.18
CA LEU A 269 16.56 4.84 29.74
C LEU A 269 17.62 4.02 28.98
N ARG A 270 18.26 3.03 29.62
CA ARG A 270 19.27 2.17 28.97
C ARG A 270 18.98 0.67 28.99
N VAL A 271 17.87 0.21 29.56
CA VAL A 271 17.47 -1.21 29.57
C VAL A 271 16.04 -1.39 29.00
N GLY A 272 15.74 -0.61 27.95
CA GLY A 272 14.53 -0.73 27.12
C GLY A 272 14.79 -1.46 25.80
N LEU A 273 15.78 -2.35 25.76
CA LEU A 273 16.06 -3.24 24.64
C LEU A 273 16.34 -4.64 25.21
N GLN A 274 15.59 -5.60 24.69
CA GLN A 274 15.64 -7.05 24.96
C GLN A 274 14.91 -7.56 26.21
N SER A 275 13.63 -7.87 26.03
CA SER A 275 13.08 -9.21 26.32
C SER A 275 11.64 -9.28 25.85
N GLY A 276 11.49 -9.59 24.56
CA GLY A 276 10.23 -10.08 24.03
C GLY A 276 9.95 -11.45 24.61
N VAL A 277 9.02 -11.52 25.56
CA VAL A 277 8.37 -12.76 25.98
C VAL A 277 6.87 -12.50 26.02
N ARG A 278 6.15 -13.12 25.09
CA ARG A 278 4.68 -13.20 25.07
C ARG A 278 4.28 -14.65 25.33
N VAL A 279 3.48 -14.86 26.38
CA VAL A 279 2.96 -16.17 26.78
C VAL A 279 1.56 -16.41 26.18
N GLU A 280 1.44 -17.60 25.58
CA GLU A 280 0.27 -18.46 25.29
C GLU A 280 -1.03 -17.96 24.65
N LYS A 281 -1.46 -18.68 23.59
CA LYS A 281 -2.56 -19.66 23.71
C LYS A 281 -2.53 -20.72 22.61
N ARG A 282 -2.62 -21.99 23.03
CA ARG A 282 -2.82 -23.18 22.18
C ARG A 282 -4.24 -23.22 21.62
N LEU A 283 -4.38 -23.63 20.36
CA LEU A 283 -5.55 -24.29 19.81
C LEU A 283 -5.05 -25.50 19.00
N ASN A 284 -5.42 -26.69 19.47
CA ASN A 284 -5.15 -27.98 18.82
C ASN A 284 -6.29 -28.30 17.85
N CYS A 285 -5.97 -28.65 16.60
CA CYS A 285 -6.83 -29.47 15.75
C CYS A 285 -5.99 -30.57 15.09
N LYS A 286 -6.36 -31.83 15.39
CA LYS A 286 -5.83 -33.05 14.77
C LYS A 286 -6.41 -33.20 13.36
N LEU A 287 -5.56 -33.42 12.37
CA LEU A 287 -5.93 -34.07 11.13
C LEU A 287 -5.56 -35.56 11.26
N LYS A 288 -6.59 -36.41 11.33
CA LYS A 288 -6.46 -37.84 11.04
C LYS A 288 -6.59 -37.99 9.53
N GLY A 289 -5.58 -38.59 8.90
CA GLY A 289 -5.71 -39.16 7.58
C GLY A 289 -6.59 -40.41 7.62
N GLN A 290 -7.37 -40.57 6.56
CA GLN A 290 -7.68 -41.82 5.89
C GLN A 290 -7.74 -41.51 4.40
#